data_AF-A0A965FGK3-F1
#
_entry.id   AF-A0A965FGK3-F1
#
_cell.length_a   1.000
_cell.length_b   1.000
_cell.length_c   1.000
_cell.angle_alpha   90.00
_cell.angle_beta   90.00
_cell.angle_gamma   90.00
#
_symmetry.space_group_name_H-M   'P 1'
#
loop_
_entity.id
_entity.type
_entity.pdbx_description
1 polymer ?
#
loop_
_entity_poly.entity_id
_entity_poly.type
_entity_poly.pdbx_seq_one_letter_code
_entity_poly.pdbx_strand_id
1 'polypeptide(L)'
;MAKPPSLVVSALATWNGKALAKGKKEISQFDQTVNRLGKTFTKVFGAVAIASFAKSSVNAFIESEKAAAKLRTTVENLGLSFQQPAIEDYLKSLSLQFGIIDENLIPGFQRLLIVTKDVAKAQSLFETALNVSAGTGKDLTTVATSLSKAYLGDNAALGRLGVGLSKAQLKSASFLEVQRTLNLNFAGQAQAAVAGYAGSMAKLTVAVDESKEAIGKGLLDAL
;
A
#
# COMPACT_ATOMS: atom_id res chain seq x y z
N MET A 1 3.88 68.55 -51.68
CA MET A 1 4.44 67.31 -51.10
C MET A 1 3.33 66.63 -50.31
N ALA A 2 2.77 65.53 -50.82
CA ALA A 2 1.66 64.82 -50.18
C ALA A 2 2.19 63.81 -49.15
N LYS A 3 1.68 63.90 -47.92
CA LYS A 3 2.00 63.02 -46.78
C LYS A 3 1.51 61.60 -47.09
N PRO A 4 2.32 60.54 -46.95
CA PRO A 4 1.85 59.18 -47.20
C PRO A 4 0.76 58.80 -46.19
N PRO A 5 -0.27 58.04 -46.59
CA PRO A 5 -1.34 57.63 -45.70
C PRO A 5 -0.81 56.67 -44.63
N SER A 6 -1.20 56.92 -43.38
CA SER A 6 -0.93 56.05 -42.23
C SER A 6 -1.73 54.75 -42.35
N LEU A 7 -1.03 53.62 -42.43
CA LEU A 7 -1.62 52.28 -42.28
C LEU A 7 -1.94 52.05 -40.79
N VAL A 8 -3.23 52.07 -40.46
CA VAL A 8 -3.74 51.59 -39.17
C VAL A 8 -4.12 50.12 -39.34
N VAL A 9 -3.37 49.21 -38.72
CA VAL A 9 -3.71 47.79 -38.68
C VAL A 9 -4.50 47.54 -37.39
N SER A 10 -5.81 47.36 -37.53
CA SER A 10 -6.69 46.94 -36.44
C SER A 10 -6.76 45.41 -36.42
N ALA A 11 -5.97 44.76 -35.57
CA ALA A 11 -6.13 43.33 -35.29
C ALA A 11 -7.24 43.14 -34.25
N LEU A 12 -8.48 42.91 -34.70
CA LEU A 12 -9.56 42.43 -33.84
C LEU A 12 -9.49 40.91 -33.77
N ALA A 13 -8.92 40.37 -32.69
CA ALA A 13 -9.08 38.96 -32.35
C ALA A 13 -10.48 38.74 -31.78
N THR A 14 -11.45 38.37 -32.63
CA THR A 14 -12.78 37.99 -32.14
C THR A 14 -12.72 36.62 -31.48
N TRP A 15 -12.85 36.58 -30.16
CA TRP A 15 -13.11 35.36 -29.40
C TRP A 15 -14.40 34.70 -29.91
N ASN A 16 -14.29 33.55 -30.61
CA ASN A 16 -15.44 32.94 -31.30
C ASN A 16 -16.25 31.93 -30.44
N GLY A 17 -15.91 31.76 -29.16
CA GLY A 17 -16.63 30.90 -28.21
C GLY A 17 -16.69 29.40 -28.55
N LYS A 18 -16.19 28.94 -29.71
CA LYS A 18 -16.30 27.55 -30.17
C LYS A 18 -15.58 26.58 -29.23
N ALA A 19 -14.45 27.01 -28.66
CA ALA A 19 -13.72 26.22 -27.66
C ALA A 19 -14.54 26.04 -26.36
N LEU A 20 -15.22 27.10 -25.89
CA LEU A 20 -16.11 27.02 -24.72
C LEU A 20 -17.36 26.18 -25.00
N ALA A 21 -17.94 26.28 -26.20
CA ALA A 21 -19.08 25.47 -26.62
C ALA A 21 -18.71 23.98 -26.73
N LYS A 22 -17.52 23.68 -27.25
CA LYS A 22 -16.97 22.32 -27.29
C LYS A 22 -16.71 21.79 -25.89
N GLY A 23 -16.07 22.57 -25.02
CA GLY A 23 -15.85 22.21 -23.61
C GLY A 23 -17.17 21.95 -22.85
N LYS A 24 -18.19 22.80 -23.02
CA LYS A 24 -19.53 22.55 -22.44
C LYS A 24 -20.16 21.26 -22.95
N LYS A 25 -19.98 20.93 -24.24
CA LYS A 25 -20.51 19.70 -24.84
C LYS A 25 -19.82 18.46 -24.28
N GLU A 26 -18.50 18.49 -24.14
CA GLU A 26 -17.72 17.39 -23.57
C GLU A 26 -18.08 17.16 -22.09
N ILE A 27 -18.22 18.24 -21.31
CA ILE A 27 -18.68 18.17 -19.91
C ILE A 27 -20.10 17.61 -19.80
N SER A 28 -21.02 18.05 -20.69
CA SER A 28 -22.39 17.53 -20.70
C SER A 28 -22.48 16.05 -21.10
N GLN A 29 -21.65 15.62 -22.06
CA GLN A 29 -21.57 14.21 -22.46
C GLN A 29 -20.98 13.33 -21.36
N PHE A 30 -19.98 13.85 -20.63
CA PHE A 30 -19.44 13.20 -19.45
C PHE A 30 -20.50 13.04 -18.35
N ASP A 31 -21.21 14.12 -18.00
CA ASP A 31 -22.29 14.10 -17.00
C ASP A 31 -23.40 13.10 -17.38
N GLN A 32 -23.81 13.07 -18.65
CA GLN A 32 -24.80 12.09 -19.13
C GLN A 32 -24.30 10.65 -19.01
N THR A 33 -23.01 10.41 -19.24
CA THR A 33 -22.39 9.08 -19.14
C THR A 33 -22.32 8.64 -17.69
N VAL A 34 -21.92 9.52 -16.77
CA VAL A 34 -21.91 9.28 -15.32
C VAL A 34 -23.33 9.03 -14.81
N ASN A 35 -24.31 9.83 -15.22
CA ASN A 35 -25.71 9.66 -14.83
C ASN A 35 -26.29 8.34 -15.34
N ARG A 36 -25.96 7.91 -16.57
CA ARG A 36 -26.38 6.60 -17.09
C ARG A 36 -25.71 5.46 -16.34
N LEU A 37 -24.41 5.58 -16.04
CA LEU A 37 -23.69 4.59 -15.26
C LEU A 37 -24.30 4.46 -13.86
N GLY A 38 -24.50 5.58 -13.14
CA GLY A 38 -25.12 5.61 -11.83
C GLY A 38 -26.54 5.03 -11.81
N LYS A 39 -27.36 5.33 -12.84
CA LYS A 39 -28.70 4.72 -13.00
C LYS A 39 -28.63 3.21 -13.26
N THR A 40 -27.73 2.76 -14.13
CA THR A 40 -27.53 1.32 -14.40
C THR A 40 -27.03 0.60 -13.15
N PHE A 41 -26.06 1.17 -12.45
CA PHE A 41 -25.51 0.62 -11.20
C PHE A 41 -26.58 0.56 -10.11
N THR A 42 -27.35 1.63 -9.91
CA THR A 42 -28.47 1.67 -8.95
C THR A 42 -29.58 0.69 -9.32
N LYS A 43 -29.83 0.48 -10.62
CA LYS A 43 -30.80 -0.51 -11.09
C LYS A 43 -30.33 -1.95 -10.85
N VAL A 44 -29.04 -2.22 -11.00
CA VAL A 44 -28.45 -3.57 -10.84
C VAL A 44 -28.27 -3.91 -9.37
N PHE A 45 -27.77 -2.99 -8.55
CA PHE A 45 -27.41 -3.26 -7.15
C PHE A 45 -28.42 -2.72 -6.12
N GLY A 46 -29.28 -1.77 -6.49
CA GLY A 46 -30.19 -1.09 -5.57
C GLY A 46 -29.50 0.02 -4.77
N ALA A 47 -30.25 1.07 -4.42
CA ALA A 47 -29.72 2.24 -3.70
C ALA A 47 -29.16 1.87 -2.31
N VAL A 48 -29.79 0.92 -1.62
CA VAL A 48 -29.35 0.46 -0.28
C VAL A 48 -27.98 -0.24 -0.36
N ALA A 49 -27.75 -1.07 -1.38
CA ALA A 49 -26.47 -1.77 -1.53
C ALA A 49 -25.34 -0.81 -1.95
N ILE A 50 -25.64 0.21 -2.76
CA ILE A 50 -24.66 1.26 -3.09
C ILE A 50 -24.29 2.06 -1.85
N ALA A 51 -25.28 2.47 -1.05
CA ALA A 51 -25.03 3.21 0.18
C ALA A 51 -24.23 2.38 1.20
N SER A 52 -24.54 1.09 1.33
CA SER A 52 -23.78 0.20 2.22
C SER A 52 -22.35 -0.04 1.73
N PHE A 53 -22.15 -0.19 0.42
CA PHE A 53 -20.82 -0.29 -0.19
C PHE A 53 -20.00 1.00 -0.07
N ALA A 54 -20.62 2.16 -0.27
CA ALA A 54 -19.96 3.45 -0.07
C ALA A 54 -19.54 3.63 1.39
N LYS A 55 -20.42 3.30 2.35
CA LYS A 55 -20.11 3.35 3.77
C LYS A 55 -18.98 2.39 4.15
N SER A 56 -18.99 1.16 3.64
CA SER A 56 -17.91 0.20 3.90
C SER A 56 -16.59 0.63 3.28
N SER A 57 -16.63 1.27 2.10
CA SER A 57 -15.46 1.83 1.44
C SER A 57 -14.82 2.96 2.24
N VAL A 58 -15.63 3.90 2.75
CA VAL A 58 -15.15 4.97 3.64
C VAL A 58 -14.56 4.38 4.93
N ASN A 59 -15.19 3.38 5.53
CA ASN A 59 -14.66 2.74 6.73
C ASN A 59 -13.32 2.02 6.48
N ALA A 60 -13.23 1.26 5.39
CA ALA A 60 -11.99 0.58 5.00
C ALA A 60 -10.85 1.60 4.79
N PHE A 61 -11.13 2.70 4.08
CA PHE A 61 -10.16 3.77 3.92
C PHE A 61 -9.72 4.39 5.26
N ILE A 62 -10.64 4.62 6.19
CA ILE A 62 -10.30 5.18 7.52
C ILE A 62 -9.40 4.22 8.32
N GLU A 63 -9.60 2.92 8.20
CA GLU A 63 -8.77 1.91 8.88
C GLU A 63 -7.35 1.87 8.30
N SER A 64 -7.24 1.77 6.98
CA SER A 64 -5.97 1.79 6.24
C SER A 64 -5.20 3.10 6.44
N GLU A 65 -5.87 4.25 6.34
CA GLU A 65 -5.28 5.58 6.54
C GLU A 65 -4.69 5.75 7.94
N LYS A 66 -5.29 5.15 8.98
CA LYS A 66 -4.72 5.17 10.34
C LYS A 66 -3.41 4.41 10.42
N ALA A 67 -3.29 3.27 9.74
CA ALA A 67 -2.05 2.50 9.70
C ALA A 67 -0.99 3.22 8.88
N ALA A 68 -1.34 3.71 7.69
CA ALA A 68 -0.47 4.48 6.82
C ALA A 68 0.02 5.79 7.48
N ALA A 69 -0.83 6.50 8.21
CA ALA A 69 -0.45 7.69 8.98
C ALA A 69 0.62 7.38 10.03
N LYS A 70 0.47 6.29 10.79
CA LYS A 70 1.50 5.86 11.76
C LYS A 70 2.82 5.55 11.08
N LEU A 71 2.78 4.89 9.92
CA LEU A 71 3.97 4.59 9.13
C LEU A 71 4.65 5.88 8.66
N ARG A 72 3.90 6.82 8.07
CA ARG A 72 4.40 8.14 7.66
C ARG A 72 5.08 8.88 8.81
N THR A 73 4.42 8.97 9.97
CA THR A 73 5.03 9.60 11.15
C THR A 73 6.32 8.89 11.59
N THR A 74 6.37 7.55 11.49
CA THR A 74 7.59 6.80 11.83
C THR A 74 8.73 7.10 10.85
N VAL A 75 8.44 7.07 9.55
CA VAL A 75 9.41 7.35 8.49
C VAL A 75 9.91 8.78 8.57
N GLU A 76 9.02 9.74 8.85
CA GLU A 76 9.37 11.15 9.07
C GLU A 76 10.28 11.32 10.29
N ASN A 77 9.94 10.70 11.43
CA ASN A 77 10.77 10.75 12.63
C ASN A 77 12.17 10.12 12.44
N LEU A 78 12.31 9.20 11.48
CA LEU A 78 13.59 8.59 11.11
C LEU A 78 14.36 9.42 10.07
N GLY A 79 13.80 10.51 9.56
CA GLY A 79 14.40 11.33 8.50
C GLY A 79 14.37 10.65 7.12
N LEU A 80 13.46 9.69 6.92
CA LEU A 80 13.38 8.85 5.73
C LEU A 80 12.24 9.27 4.78
N SER A 81 11.68 10.48 4.93
CA SER A 81 10.47 10.93 4.20
C SER A 81 10.54 10.79 2.68
N PHE A 82 11.73 10.93 2.09
CA PHE A 82 11.94 10.72 0.64
C PHE A 82 11.65 9.27 0.18
N GLN A 83 11.74 8.31 1.08
CA GLN A 83 11.49 6.89 0.82
C GLN A 83 10.05 6.49 1.13
N GLN A 84 9.23 7.40 1.67
CA GLN A 84 7.84 7.10 2.06
C GLN A 84 7.02 6.47 0.92
N PRO A 85 6.97 7.03 -0.30
CA PRO A 85 6.18 6.44 -1.38
C PRO A 85 6.67 5.03 -1.76
N ALA A 86 7.99 4.83 -1.79
CA ALA A 86 8.58 3.53 -2.10
C ALA A 86 8.28 2.48 -1.03
N ILE A 87 8.18 2.89 0.24
CA ILE A 87 7.78 1.99 1.34
C ILE A 87 6.30 1.61 1.21
N GLU A 88 5.41 2.56 0.92
CA GLU A 88 3.98 2.31 0.72
C GLU A 88 3.75 1.37 -0.47
N ASP A 89 4.39 1.64 -1.61
CA ASP A 89 4.34 0.78 -2.79
C ASP A 89 4.86 -0.64 -2.51
N TYR A 90 5.94 -0.74 -1.73
CA TYR A 90 6.48 -2.02 -1.31
C TYR A 90 5.46 -2.80 -0.47
N LEU A 91 4.89 -2.20 0.57
CA LEU A 91 3.91 -2.88 1.44
C LEU A 91 2.66 -3.29 0.67
N LYS A 92 2.12 -2.40 -0.17
CA LYS A 92 0.99 -2.70 -1.05
C LYS A 92 1.29 -3.84 -2.00
N SER A 93 2.50 -3.90 -2.56
CA SER A 93 2.91 -5.02 -3.43
C SER A 93 2.93 -6.35 -2.67
N LEU A 94 3.39 -6.35 -1.42
CA LEU A 94 3.35 -7.53 -0.56
C LEU A 94 1.93 -7.92 -0.18
N SER A 95 1.07 -6.94 0.10
CA SER A 95 -0.34 -7.14 0.41
C SER A 95 -1.04 -7.90 -0.71
N LEU A 96 -0.86 -7.45 -1.95
CA LEU A 96 -1.39 -8.11 -3.14
C LEU A 96 -0.70 -9.46 -3.42
N GLN A 97 0.60 -9.57 -3.17
CA GLN A 97 1.36 -10.79 -3.44
C GLN A 97 1.00 -11.92 -2.47
N PHE A 98 0.81 -11.61 -1.19
CA PHE A 98 0.58 -12.59 -0.13
C PHE A 98 -0.86 -12.63 0.37
N GLY A 99 -1.74 -11.74 -0.09
CA GLY A 99 -3.13 -11.68 0.38
C GLY A 99 -3.22 -11.34 1.86
N ILE A 100 -2.36 -10.42 2.32
CA ILE A 100 -2.32 -9.93 3.70
C ILE A 100 -2.59 -8.42 3.65
N ILE A 101 -3.67 -7.95 4.27
CA ILE A 101 -4.00 -6.52 4.30
C ILE A 101 -2.87 -5.67 4.92
N ASP A 102 -2.73 -4.42 4.46
CA ASP A 102 -1.64 -3.51 4.84
C ASP A 102 -1.56 -3.28 6.35
N GLU A 103 -2.69 -3.23 7.07
CA GLU A 103 -2.75 -3.03 8.51
C GLU A 103 -2.05 -4.14 9.30
N ASN A 104 -1.92 -5.33 8.71
CA ASN A 104 -1.19 -6.44 9.29
C ASN A 104 0.31 -6.42 8.92
N LEU A 105 0.67 -5.80 7.79
CA LEU A 105 2.07 -5.69 7.34
C LEU A 105 2.80 -4.52 8.03
N ILE A 106 2.14 -3.36 8.09
CA ILE A 106 2.70 -2.10 8.58
C ILE A 106 3.34 -2.24 9.98
N PRO A 107 2.68 -2.82 11.00
CA PRO A 107 3.25 -2.87 12.35
C PRO A 107 4.52 -3.72 12.44
N GLY A 108 4.63 -4.77 11.63
CA GLY A 108 5.83 -5.61 11.53
C GLY A 108 6.97 -4.86 10.84
N PHE A 109 6.69 -4.23 9.70
CA PHE A 109 7.69 -3.46 8.95
C PHE A 109 8.21 -2.26 9.75
N GLN A 110 7.32 -1.49 10.41
CA GLN A 110 7.71 -0.36 11.25
C GLN A 110 8.72 -0.75 12.34
N ARG A 111 8.50 -1.89 13.02
CA ARG A 111 9.41 -2.37 14.08
C ARG A 111 10.81 -2.65 13.55
N LEU A 112 10.90 -3.21 12.34
CA LEU A 112 12.18 -3.47 11.69
C LEU A 112 12.82 -2.16 11.22
N LEU A 113 12.03 -1.25 10.66
CA LEU A 113 12.51 0.06 10.20
C LEU A 113 13.08 0.90 11.34
N ILE A 114 12.44 0.91 12.51
CA ILE A 114 12.90 1.65 13.69
C ILE A 114 14.29 1.18 14.15
N VAL A 115 14.54 -0.13 14.15
CA VAL A 115 15.83 -0.67 14.64
C VAL A 115 16.93 -0.63 13.59
N THR A 116 16.58 -0.79 12.31
CA THR A 116 17.54 -0.79 11.21
C THR A 116 17.91 0.62 10.76
N LYS A 117 16.96 1.56 10.83
CA LYS A 117 17.04 2.93 10.28
C LYS A 117 17.41 2.96 8.79
N ASP A 118 17.15 1.86 8.09
CA ASP A 118 17.55 1.62 6.71
C ASP A 118 16.46 0.80 6.03
N VAL A 119 15.88 1.35 4.96
CA VAL A 119 14.73 0.74 4.29
C VAL A 119 15.10 -0.60 3.66
N ALA A 120 16.27 -0.70 3.03
CA ALA A 120 16.71 -1.94 2.39
C ALA A 120 16.96 -3.06 3.41
N LYS A 121 17.57 -2.73 4.56
CA LYS A 121 17.71 -3.70 5.66
C LYS A 121 16.37 -4.08 6.28
N ALA A 122 15.46 -3.12 6.45
CA ALA A 122 14.12 -3.39 6.94
C ALA A 122 13.36 -4.32 5.98
N GLN A 123 13.43 -4.10 4.66
CA GLN A 123 12.83 -4.95 3.64
C GLN A 123 13.41 -6.37 3.69
N SER A 124 14.73 -6.51 3.71
CA SER A 124 15.40 -7.82 3.82
C SER A 124 14.99 -8.60 5.07
N LEU A 125 14.86 -7.91 6.21
CA LEU A 125 14.37 -8.54 7.44
C LEU A 125 12.88 -8.86 7.39
N PHE A 126 12.09 -8.04 6.70
CA PHE A 126 10.66 -8.26 6.57
C PHE A 126 10.36 -9.47 5.68
N GLU A 127 11.11 -9.67 4.60
CA GLU A 127 11.07 -10.90 3.79
C GLU A 127 11.45 -12.14 4.62
N THR A 128 12.48 -12.01 5.48
CA THR A 128 12.83 -13.07 6.44
C THR A 128 11.64 -13.35 7.37
N ALA A 129 10.98 -12.30 7.88
CA ALA A 129 9.85 -12.40 8.79
C ALA A 129 8.64 -13.08 8.15
N LEU A 130 8.30 -12.74 6.90
CA LEU A 130 7.21 -13.33 6.14
C LEU A 130 7.40 -14.84 5.98
N ASN A 131 8.59 -15.26 5.57
CA ASN A 131 8.93 -16.67 5.38
C ASN A 131 8.93 -17.46 6.69
N VAL A 132 9.54 -16.90 7.74
CA VAL A 132 9.54 -17.54 9.07
C VAL A 132 8.13 -17.62 9.64
N SER A 133 7.31 -16.57 9.50
CA SER A 133 5.91 -16.55 9.92
C SER A 133 5.12 -17.66 9.23
N ALA A 134 5.22 -17.75 7.91
CA ALA A 134 4.54 -18.79 7.12
C ALA A 134 4.99 -20.21 7.51
N GLY A 135 6.30 -20.44 7.68
CA GLY A 135 6.82 -21.78 7.98
C GLY A 135 6.68 -22.21 9.44
N THR A 136 6.58 -21.28 10.39
CA THR A 136 6.41 -21.59 11.83
C THR A 136 4.97 -21.46 12.32
N GLY A 137 4.09 -20.87 11.52
CA GLY A 137 2.72 -20.53 11.91
C GLY A 137 2.63 -19.43 12.99
N LYS A 138 3.73 -18.73 13.27
CA LYS A 138 3.77 -17.61 14.22
C LYS A 138 3.30 -16.33 13.54
N ASP A 139 2.61 -15.48 14.29
CA ASP A 139 2.17 -14.17 13.82
C ASP A 139 3.34 -13.31 13.31
N LEU A 140 3.12 -12.61 12.18
CA LEU A 140 4.13 -11.81 11.50
C LEU A 140 4.71 -10.72 12.40
N THR A 141 3.88 -10.03 13.18
CA THR A 141 4.34 -8.99 14.11
C THR A 141 5.21 -9.58 15.22
N THR A 142 4.88 -10.78 15.69
CA THR A 142 5.68 -11.53 16.67
C THR A 142 7.05 -11.90 16.11
N VAL A 143 7.10 -12.43 14.89
CA VAL A 143 8.37 -12.79 14.22
C VAL A 143 9.21 -11.54 13.97
N ALA A 144 8.61 -10.46 13.43
CA ALA A 144 9.29 -9.18 13.21
C ALA A 144 9.85 -8.61 14.52
N THR A 145 9.12 -8.71 15.63
CA THR A 145 9.60 -8.28 16.95
C THR A 145 10.82 -9.08 17.41
N SER A 146 10.82 -10.40 17.24
CA SER A 146 11.98 -11.24 17.58
C SER A 146 13.18 -10.94 16.67
N LEU A 147 12.97 -10.67 15.38
CA LEU A 147 14.02 -10.24 14.46
C LEU A 147 14.58 -8.86 14.84
N SER A 148 13.73 -7.91 15.24
CA SER A 148 14.18 -6.61 15.74
C SER A 148 15.08 -6.76 16.98
N LYS A 149 14.71 -7.63 17.92
CA LYS A 149 15.53 -7.92 19.11
C LYS A 149 16.85 -8.59 18.74
N ALA A 150 16.82 -9.55 17.83
CA ALA A 150 18.03 -10.21 17.33
C ALA A 150 18.97 -9.24 16.61
N TYR A 151 18.43 -8.30 15.82
CA TYR A 151 19.21 -7.25 15.18
C TYR A 151 19.94 -6.35 16.20
N LEU A 152 19.32 -6.14 17.37
CA LEU A 152 19.90 -5.42 18.50
C LEU A 152 20.82 -6.29 19.39
N GLY A 153 21.11 -7.53 19.00
CA GLY A 153 22.03 -8.44 19.68
C GLY A 153 21.37 -9.52 20.55
N ASP A 154 20.04 -9.53 20.70
CA ASP A 154 19.31 -10.58 21.43
C ASP A 154 18.83 -11.70 20.50
N ASN A 155 19.78 -12.50 20.00
CA ASN A 155 19.46 -13.68 19.18
C ASN A 155 18.61 -14.72 19.93
N ALA A 156 18.62 -14.73 21.27
CA ALA A 156 17.83 -15.66 22.05
C ALA A 156 16.31 -15.43 21.88
N ALA A 157 15.89 -14.23 21.50
CA ALA A 157 14.51 -13.91 21.16
C ALA A 157 13.94 -14.77 20.01
N LEU A 158 14.79 -15.29 19.12
CA LEU A 158 14.39 -16.15 17.99
C LEU A 158 14.10 -17.59 18.42
N GLY A 159 14.68 -18.06 19.53
CA GLY A 159 14.52 -19.45 19.98
C GLY A 159 13.07 -19.83 20.31
N ARG A 160 12.23 -18.85 20.68
CA ARG A 160 10.80 -19.05 20.98
C ARG A 160 9.94 -19.25 19.74
N LEU A 161 10.46 -18.96 18.55
CA LEU A 161 9.75 -19.08 17.29
C LEU A 161 9.78 -20.51 16.73
N GLY A 162 10.60 -21.40 17.28
CA GLY A 162 10.73 -22.77 16.75
C GLY A 162 11.51 -22.82 15.43
N VAL A 163 12.47 -21.91 15.23
CA VAL A 163 13.22 -21.73 13.97
C VAL A 163 14.27 -22.80 13.67
N GLY A 164 14.28 -23.92 14.40
CA GLY A 164 15.24 -25.01 14.21
C GLY A 164 16.67 -24.68 14.65
N LEU A 165 16.87 -23.61 15.42
CA LEU A 165 18.18 -23.22 15.98
C LEU A 165 18.24 -23.51 17.48
N SER A 166 19.30 -24.19 17.91
CA SER A 166 19.56 -24.46 19.33
C SER A 166 19.93 -23.19 20.09
N LYS A 167 19.76 -23.20 21.41
CA LYS A 167 20.20 -22.09 22.28
C LYS A 167 21.70 -21.82 22.18
N ALA A 168 22.52 -22.85 21.96
CA ALA A 168 23.95 -22.69 21.79
C ALA A 168 24.28 -21.95 20.49
N GLN A 169 23.66 -22.36 19.37
CA GLN A 169 23.82 -21.70 18.07
C GLN A 169 23.38 -20.23 18.12
N LEU A 170 22.25 -19.93 18.75
CA LEU A 170 21.75 -18.55 18.87
C LEU A 170 22.69 -17.66 19.71
N LYS A 171 23.38 -18.21 20.71
CA LYS A 171 24.32 -17.45 21.54
C LYS A 171 25.66 -17.19 20.85
N SER A 172 26.13 -18.12 20.03
CA SER A 172 27.47 -18.04 19.43
C SER A 172 27.48 -17.37 18.06
N ALA A 173 26.40 -17.46 17.29
CA ALA A 173 26.32 -16.94 15.94
C ALA A 173 26.10 -15.42 15.93
N SER A 174 26.69 -14.75 14.93
CA SER A 174 26.35 -13.37 14.61
C SER A 174 24.91 -13.27 14.11
N PHE A 175 24.30 -12.10 14.25
CA PHE A 175 22.96 -11.85 13.71
C PHE A 175 22.87 -12.18 12.21
N LEU A 176 23.87 -11.81 11.43
CA LEU A 176 23.90 -12.05 9.99
C LEU A 176 23.89 -13.56 9.66
N GLU A 177 24.62 -14.37 10.42
CA GLU A 177 24.60 -15.83 10.27
C GLU A 177 23.26 -16.43 10.64
N VAL A 178 22.64 -15.93 11.73
CA VAL A 178 21.30 -16.35 12.12
C VAL A 178 20.30 -15.99 11.02
N GLN A 179 20.29 -14.76 10.52
CA GLN A 179 19.41 -14.33 9.44
C GLN A 179 19.60 -15.18 8.18
N ARG A 180 20.85 -15.44 7.77
CA ARG A 180 21.14 -16.31 6.63
C ARG A 180 20.57 -17.72 6.83
N THR A 181 20.71 -18.27 8.03
CA THR A 181 20.19 -19.60 8.34
C THR A 181 18.66 -19.63 8.31
N LEU A 182 18.00 -18.59 8.82
CA LEU A 182 16.55 -18.44 8.70
C LEU A 182 16.10 -18.38 7.23
N ASN A 183 16.79 -17.58 6.42
CA ASN A 183 16.49 -17.46 4.99
C ASN A 183 16.65 -18.79 4.26
N LEU A 184 17.64 -19.61 4.60
CA LEU A 184 17.80 -20.94 4.03
C LEU A 184 16.70 -21.91 4.49
N ASN A 185 16.41 -21.96 5.79
CA ASN A 185 15.46 -22.92 6.36
C ASN A 185 14.00 -22.63 5.96
N PHE A 186 13.67 -21.36 5.72
CA PHE A 186 12.30 -20.90 5.45
C PHE A 186 12.13 -20.36 4.02
N ALA A 187 13.12 -20.56 3.13
CA ALA A 187 13.06 -20.06 1.76
C ALA A 187 11.74 -20.44 1.06
N GLY A 188 11.03 -19.44 0.54
CA GLY A 188 9.81 -19.63 -0.25
C GLY A 188 8.57 -20.05 0.53
N GLN A 189 8.63 -20.15 1.86
CA GLN A 189 7.48 -20.54 2.68
C GLN A 189 6.31 -19.57 2.56
N ALA A 190 6.58 -18.26 2.50
CA ALA A 190 5.54 -17.25 2.32
C ALA A 190 4.84 -17.42 0.96
N GLN A 191 5.60 -17.68 -0.10
CA GLN A 191 5.06 -17.88 -1.45
C GLN A 191 4.27 -19.20 -1.55
N ALA A 192 4.76 -20.26 -0.91
CA ALA A 192 4.08 -21.55 -0.87
C ALA A 192 2.76 -21.49 -0.10
N ALA A 193 2.72 -20.75 1.01
CA ALA A 193 1.50 -20.58 1.84
C ALA A 193 0.35 -19.92 1.07
N VAL A 194 0.67 -19.10 0.07
CA VAL A 194 -0.32 -18.37 -0.74
C VAL A 194 -0.48 -18.98 -2.14
N ALA A 195 0.13 -20.14 -2.39
CA ALA A 195 -0.05 -20.90 -3.61
C ALA A 195 -1.39 -21.66 -3.57
N GLY A 196 -2.02 -21.81 -4.75
CA GLY A 196 -3.27 -22.54 -4.90
C GLY A 196 -4.53 -21.69 -4.67
N TYR A 197 -5.69 -22.37 -4.59
CA TYR A 197 -7.00 -21.72 -4.61
C TYR A 197 -7.27 -20.84 -3.38
N ALA A 198 -6.95 -21.33 -2.18
CA ALA A 198 -7.16 -20.55 -0.96
C ALA A 198 -6.34 -19.26 -0.95
N GLY A 199 -5.06 -19.33 -1.33
CA GLY A 199 -4.21 -18.15 -1.48
C GLY A 199 -4.68 -17.22 -2.59
N SER A 200 -5.13 -17.75 -3.73
CA SER A 200 -5.69 -16.94 -4.82
C SER A 200 -6.95 -16.18 -4.37
N MET A 201 -7.81 -16.82 -3.58
CA MET A 201 -8.98 -16.17 -2.99
C MET A 201 -8.60 -15.11 -1.97
N ALA A 202 -7.60 -15.37 -1.12
CA ALA A 202 -7.10 -14.37 -0.17
C ALA A 202 -6.57 -13.12 -0.91
N LYS A 203 -5.77 -13.29 -1.97
CA LYS A 203 -5.28 -12.19 -2.80
C LYS A 203 -6.42 -11.42 -3.47
N LEU A 204 -7.44 -12.12 -3.95
CA LEU A 204 -8.63 -11.48 -4.53
C LEU A 204 -9.39 -10.66 -3.49
N THR A 205 -9.60 -11.20 -2.29
CA THR A 205 -10.25 -10.49 -1.18
C THR A 205 -9.50 -9.21 -0.86
N VAL A 206 -8.18 -9.29 -0.71
CA VAL A 206 -7.34 -8.12 -0.47
C VAL A 206 -7.43 -7.13 -1.63
N ALA A 207 -7.35 -7.56 -2.89
CA ALA A 207 -7.50 -6.65 -4.03
C ALA A 207 -8.87 -5.93 -4.06
N VAL A 208 -9.93 -6.59 -3.61
CA VAL A 208 -11.26 -5.97 -3.45
C VAL A 208 -11.26 -4.96 -2.31
N ASP A 209 -10.62 -5.27 -1.18
CA ASP A 209 -10.52 -4.35 -0.04
C ASP A 209 -9.68 -3.10 -0.38
N GLU A 210 -8.55 -3.27 -1.07
CA GLU A 210 -7.75 -2.18 -1.64
C GLU A 210 -8.56 -1.30 -2.60
N SER A 211 -9.48 -1.91 -3.37
CA SER A 211 -10.39 -1.18 -4.25
C SER A 211 -11.42 -0.37 -3.46
N LYS A 212 -11.95 -0.94 -2.36
CA LYS A 212 -12.84 -0.21 -1.44
C LYS A 212 -12.12 0.97 -0.79
N GLU A 213 -10.87 0.80 -0.38
CA GLU A 213 -10.06 1.89 0.17
C GLU A 213 -9.88 3.02 -0.84
N ALA A 214 -9.52 2.70 -2.09
CA ALA A 214 -9.38 3.69 -3.16
C ALA A 214 -10.70 4.45 -3.43
N ILE A 215 -11.84 3.75 -3.40
CA ILE A 215 -13.17 4.36 -3.54
C ILE A 215 -13.49 5.24 -2.32
N GLY A 216 -13.23 4.74 -1.11
CA GLY A 216 -13.44 5.47 0.14
C GLY A 216 -12.64 6.77 0.20
N LYS A 217 -11.38 6.72 -0.22
CA LYS A 217 -10.53 7.90 -0.39
C LYS A 217 -11.17 8.91 -1.33
N GLY A 218 -11.54 8.48 -2.55
CA GLY A 218 -12.16 9.36 -3.54
C GLY A 218 -13.49 9.96 -3.09
N LEU A 219 -14.27 9.25 -2.28
CA LEU A 219 -15.51 9.76 -1.69
C LEU A 219 -15.24 10.83 -0.62
N LEU A 220 -14.22 10.65 0.22
CA LEU A 220 -13.84 11.65 1.23
C LEU A 220 -13.18 12.88 0.61
N ASP A 221 -12.34 12.70 -0.41
CA ASP A 221 -11.68 13.81 -1.13
C ASP A 221 -12.69 14.69 -1.91
N ALA A 222 -13.88 14.16 -2.20
CA ALA A 222 -14.95 14.86 -2.91
C ALA A 222 -15.89 15.67 -1.99
N LEU A 223 -15.74 15.58 -0.66
CA LEU A 223 -16.47 16.38 0.35
C LEU A 223 -15.77 17.72 0.62
#